data_AF-A0AAV1AMF5-F1
#
_entry.id   AF-A0AAV1AMF5-F1
#
_cell.length_a   1.000
_cell.length_b   1.000
_cell.length_c   1.000
_cell.angle_alpha   90.00
_cell.angle_beta   90.00
_cell.angle_gamma   90.00
#
_symmetry.space_group_name_H-M   'P 1'
#
loop_
_entity.id
_entity.type
_entity.pdbx_description
1 polymer ?
#
loop_
_entity_poly.entity_id
_entity_poly.type
_entity_poly.pdbx_seq_one_letter_code
_entity_poly.pdbx_strand_id
1 'polypeptide(L)'
;MGALLQLEVEGSGFLYRQVRNMVALLLQVGKEATPPDIVPHILASRDRRELAKYAFYLPPHGLCLVSINYNESHLLPPPGCPAKSFGMHRSIRKCKAVFLD
;
A
#
# COMPACT_ATOMS: atom_id res chain seq x y z
N MET A 1 -6.81 -26.02 3.96
CA MET A 1 -6.66 -24.54 3.91
C MET A 1 -5.53 -24.18 4.85
N GLY A 2 -4.47 -23.53 4.38
CA GLY A 2 -3.31 -23.17 5.22
C GLY A 2 -3.60 -21.97 6.11
N ALA A 3 -2.75 -21.74 7.11
CA ALA A 3 -2.82 -20.54 7.93
C ALA A 3 -2.45 -19.30 7.11
N LEU A 4 -3.26 -18.24 7.21
CA LEU A 4 -3.05 -16.95 6.55
C LEU A 4 -2.50 -15.95 7.57
N LEU A 5 -1.39 -15.28 7.25
CA LEU A 5 -0.87 -14.16 8.04
C LEU A 5 -1.16 -12.85 7.31
N GLN A 6 -1.88 -11.94 7.97
CA GLN A 6 -2.19 -10.61 7.45
C GLN A 6 -1.43 -9.56 8.26
N LEU A 7 -0.82 -8.60 7.55
CA LEU A 7 -0.11 -7.48 8.15
C LEU A 7 -0.80 -6.19 7.68
N GLU A 8 -1.32 -5.44 8.64
CA GLU A 8 -1.93 -4.13 8.39
C GLU A 8 -0.96 -3.02 8.82
N VAL A 9 -0.82 -2.00 7.97
CA VAL A 9 0.06 -0.86 8.22
C VAL A 9 -0.74 0.41 7.98
N GLU A 10 -0.91 1.20 9.02
CA GLU A 10 -1.59 2.50 8.98
C GLU A 10 -0.56 3.63 9.07
N GLY A 11 -0.82 4.72 8.35
CA GLY A 11 0.02 5.91 8.37
C GLY A 11 -0.57 7.01 7.49
N SER A 12 -0.13 8.26 7.72
CA SER A 12 -0.55 9.42 6.92
C SER A 12 -0.07 9.36 5.47
N GLY A 13 1.01 8.61 5.22
CA GLY A 13 1.58 8.43 3.89
C GLY A 13 2.79 7.49 3.96
N PHE A 14 3.10 6.89 2.82
CA PHE A 14 4.20 5.93 2.69
C PHE A 14 5.12 6.35 1.54
N LEU A 15 6.43 6.19 1.75
CA LEU A 15 7.43 6.34 0.72
C LEU A 15 7.35 5.20 -0.31
N TYR A 16 7.93 5.44 -1.48
CA TYR A 16 8.00 4.43 -2.54
C TYR A 16 8.62 3.12 -2.04
N ARG A 17 7.83 2.04 -2.12
CA ARG A 17 8.13 0.67 -1.66
C ARG A 17 8.29 0.49 -0.14
N GLN A 18 7.96 1.48 0.69
CA GLN A 18 8.17 1.41 2.14
C GLN A 18 7.48 0.21 2.80
N VAL A 19 6.17 0.03 2.56
CA VAL A 19 5.39 -1.05 3.19
C VAL A 19 5.95 -2.42 2.77
N ARG A 20 6.21 -2.62 1.48
CA ARG A 20 6.82 -3.87 0.97
C ARG A 20 8.19 -4.13 1.58
N ASN A 21 9.01 -3.10 1.74
CA ASN A 21 10.32 -3.20 2.38
C ASN A 21 10.21 -3.61 3.86
N MET A 22 9.24 -3.06 4.60
CA MET A 22 8.98 -3.44 5.99
C MET A 22 8.58 -4.90 6.10
N VAL A 23 7.62 -5.34 5.28
CA VAL A 23 7.16 -6.73 5.27
C VAL A 23 8.30 -7.70 4.89
N ALA A 24 9.18 -7.32 3.95
CA ALA A 24 10.30 -8.15 3.55
C ALA A 24 11.25 -8.44 4.72
N LEU A 25 11.54 -7.43 5.54
CA LEU A 25 12.35 -7.58 6.74
C LEU A 25 11.62 -8.40 7.82
N LEU A 26 10.34 -8.12 8.07
CA LEU A 26 9.54 -8.85 9.06
C LEU A 26 9.44 -10.33 8.73
N LEU A 27 9.35 -10.70 7.45
CA LEU A 27 9.35 -12.10 7.04
C LEU A 27 10.68 -12.80 7.32
N GLN A 28 11.82 -12.11 7.22
CA GLN A 28 13.12 -12.71 7.57
C GLN A 28 13.26 -12.91 9.07
N VAL A 29 12.79 -11.94 9.86
CA VAL A 29 12.75 -12.04 11.33
C VAL A 29 11.82 -13.17 11.76
N GLY A 30 10.61 -13.24 11.19
CA GLY A 30 9.63 -14.29 11.51
C GLY A 30 10.04 -15.69 11.06
N LYS A 31 11.01 -15.81 10.14
CA LYS A 31 11.64 -17.07 9.74
C LYS A 31 12.93 -17.37 10.52
N GLU A 32 13.27 -16.54 11.51
CA GLU A 32 14.51 -16.62 12.30
C GLU A 32 15.80 -16.52 11.46
N ALA A 33 15.71 -16.06 10.21
CA ALA A 33 16.86 -15.85 9.33
C ALA A 33 17.65 -14.58 9.69
N THR A 34 17.06 -13.68 10.48
CA THR A 34 17.68 -12.42 10.91
C THR A 34 17.18 -12.06 12.31
N PRO A 35 18.06 -11.62 13.23
CA PRO A 35 17.63 -11.26 14.58
C PRO A 35 16.75 -10.01 14.57
N PRO A 36 15.72 -9.93 15.44
CA PRO A 36 14.83 -8.77 15.53
C PRO A 36 15.57 -7.48 15.90
N ASP A 37 16.68 -7.59 16.63
CA ASP A 37 17.51 -6.46 17.08
C ASP A 37 18.12 -5.65 15.93
N ILE A 38 18.12 -6.17 14.70
CA ILE A 38 18.59 -5.42 13.54
C ILE A 38 17.68 -4.25 13.17
N VAL A 39 16.38 -4.36 13.48
CA VAL A 39 15.38 -3.35 13.09
C VAL A 39 15.73 -1.96 13.64
N PRO A 40 16.00 -1.79 14.95
CA PRO A 40 16.43 -0.49 15.47
C PRO A 40 17.75 -0.01 14.86
N HIS A 41 18.70 -0.89 14.56
CA HIS A 41 19.96 -0.52 13.89
C HIS A 41 19.73 0.03 12.47
N ILE A 42 18.86 -0.60 11.67
CA ILE A 42 18.51 -0.13 10.32
C ILE A 42 17.79 1.21 10.39
N LEU A 43 16.89 1.40 11.35
CA LEU A 43 16.18 2.67 11.53
C LEU A 43 17.12 3.79 11.96
N ALA A 44 18.07 3.49 12.86
CA ALA A 44 19.07 4.45 13.33
C ALA A 44 20.06 4.87 12.23
N SER A 45 20.44 3.96 11.33
CA SER A 45 21.39 4.26 10.25
C SER A 45 20.84 5.25 9.23
N ARG A 46 19.50 5.31 9.06
CA ARG A 46 18.82 6.07 8.00
C ARG A 46 19.35 5.77 6.59
N ASP A 47 20.03 4.64 6.41
CA ASP A 47 20.60 4.23 5.15
C ASP A 47 19.83 3.02 4.60
N ARG A 48 19.25 3.21 3.41
CA ARG A 48 18.51 2.17 2.70
C ARG A 48 19.40 0.97 2.36
N ARG A 49 20.72 1.15 2.24
CA ARG A 49 21.67 0.07 1.98
C ARG A 49 21.74 -0.91 3.14
N GLU A 50 21.55 -0.46 4.38
CA GLU A 50 21.51 -1.35 5.54
C GLU A 50 20.30 -2.28 5.49
N LEU A 51 19.12 -1.76 5.12
CA LEU A 51 17.95 -2.58 4.90
C LEU A 51 18.16 -3.61 3.77
N ALA A 52 18.81 -3.20 2.68
CA ALA A 52 19.03 -4.04 1.51
C ALA A 52 19.91 -5.27 1.79
N LYS A 53 20.66 -5.29 2.91
CA LYS A 53 21.42 -6.47 3.35
C LYS A 53 20.53 -7.61 3.83
N TYR A 54 19.30 -7.31 4.26
CA TYR A 54 18.39 -8.26 4.90
C TYR A 54 17.09 -8.46 4.09
N ALA A 55 16.55 -7.38 3.53
CA ALA A 55 15.26 -7.41 2.83
C ALA A 55 15.41 -7.91 1.37
N PHE A 56 14.57 -8.87 1.00
CA PHE A 56 14.45 -9.35 -0.39
C PHE A 56 13.29 -8.67 -1.12
N TYR A 57 13.23 -8.85 -2.44
CA TYR A 57 12.13 -8.31 -3.26
C TYR A 57 10.82 -9.05 -2.98
N LEU A 58 9.83 -8.36 -2.40
CA LEU A 58 8.46 -8.87 -2.27
C LEU A 58 7.62 -8.46 -3.48
N PRO A 59 6.76 -9.34 -4.03
CA PRO A 59 5.89 -8.99 -5.15
C PRO A 59 4.78 -7.98 -4.76
N PRO A 60 4.22 -7.24 -5.73
CA PRO A 60 3.19 -6.22 -5.45
C PRO A 60 1.81 -6.81 -5.16
N HIS A 61 1.48 -8.00 -5.67
CA HIS A 61 0.14 -8.59 -5.58
C HIS A 61 -0.30 -8.96 -4.16
N GLY A 62 0.61 -8.98 -3.19
CA GLY A 62 0.30 -9.21 -1.77
C GLY A 62 -0.05 -7.94 -0.99
N LEU A 63 0.08 -6.76 -1.59
CA LEU A 63 -0.25 -5.49 -0.94
C LEU A 63 -1.59 -4.96 -1.48
N CYS A 64 -2.53 -4.67 -0.58
CA CYS A 64 -3.82 -4.08 -0.92
C CYS A 64 -4.04 -2.80 -0.09
N LEU A 65 -4.62 -1.77 -0.70
CA LEU A 65 -5.12 -0.60 0.01
C LEU A 65 -6.47 -0.97 0.64
N VAL A 66 -6.55 -0.96 1.97
CA VAL A 66 -7.74 -1.38 2.71
C VAL A 66 -8.70 -0.20 2.91
N SER A 67 -8.22 0.92 3.43
CA SER A 67 -9.04 2.10 3.73
C SER A 67 -8.23 3.39 3.56
N ILE A 68 -8.96 4.49 3.32
CA ILE A 68 -8.42 5.85 3.41
C ILE A 68 -9.33 6.63 4.34
N ASN A 69 -8.76 7.22 5.39
CA ASN A 69 -9.48 7.99 6.37
C ASN A 69 -9.49 9.47 5.95
N TYR A 70 -10.68 10.01 5.68
CA TYR A 70 -10.91 11.42 5.42
C TYR A 70 -11.68 12.06 6.58
N ASN A 71 -11.38 13.32 6.87
CA ASN A 71 -12.25 14.10 7.75
C ASN A 71 -13.59 14.34 7.07
N GLU A 72 -14.69 14.25 7.82
CA GLU A 72 -16.05 14.46 7.29
C GLU A 72 -16.22 15.81 6.61
N SER A 73 -15.52 16.85 7.11
CA SER A 73 -15.52 18.19 6.52
C SER A 73 -14.99 18.21 5.08
N HIS A 74 -14.08 17.31 4.71
CA HIS A 74 -13.56 17.19 3.34
C HIS A 74 -14.53 16.46 2.40
N LEU A 75 -15.52 15.77 2.94
CA LEU A 75 -16.54 15.04 2.18
C LEU A 75 -17.75 15.92 1.85
N LEU A 76 -17.80 17.13 2.41
CA LEU A 76 -18.87 18.08 2.13
C LEU A 76 -18.74 18.61 0.69
N PRO A 77 -19.82 18.51 -0.11
CA PRO A 77 -19.81 19.05 -1.44
C PRO A 77 -19.86 20.60 -1.41
N PRO A 78 -19.38 21.28 -2.48
CA PRO A 78 -19.35 22.74 -2.52
C PRO A 78 -20.76 23.35 -2.40
N PRO A 79 -20.89 24.53 -1.79
CA PRO A 79 -22.20 25.15 -1.54
C PRO A 79 -23.00 25.33 -2.83
N GLY A 80 -24.28 24.94 -2.81
CA GLY A 80 -25.19 25.01 -3.96
C GLY A 80 -25.30 23.70 -4.78
N CYS A 81 -24.58 22.64 -4.40
CA CYS A 81 -24.72 21.33 -5.03
C CYS A 81 -26.00 20.57 -4.60
N PRO A 82 -26.59 19.74 -5.47
CA PRO A 82 -27.66 18.82 -5.07
C PRO A 82 -27.12 17.68 -4.19
N ALA A 83 -27.94 17.20 -3.25
CA ALA A 83 -27.57 16.14 -2.28
C ALA A 83 -27.18 14.80 -2.92
N LYS A 84 -27.56 14.56 -4.18
CA LYS A 84 -27.14 13.41 -4.97
C LYS A 84 -26.47 13.93 -6.24
N SER A 85 -25.17 13.70 -6.37
CA SER A 85 -24.54 13.81 -7.68
C SER A 85 -25.09 12.67 -8.54
N PHE A 86 -25.86 12.99 -9.58
CA PHE A 86 -26.04 12.06 -10.69
C PHE A 86 -24.67 11.93 -11.34
N GLY A 87 -23.85 10.98 -10.88
CA GLY A 87 -22.54 10.73 -11.47
C GLY A 87 -22.65 10.68 -13.00
N MET A 88 -21.64 11.17 -13.72
CA MET A 88 -21.62 11.18 -15.18
C MET A 88 -21.71 9.73 -15.71
N HIS A 89 -22.93 9.23 -15.95
CA HIS A 89 -23.19 7.95 -16.60
C HIS A 89 -22.98 8.14 -18.11
N ARG A 90 -21.72 8.15 -18.56
CA ARG A 90 -21.44 7.93 -19.98
C ARG A 90 -21.72 6.46 -20.30
N SER A 91 -22.90 6.19 -20.87
CA SER A 91 -23.12 4.94 -21.59
C SER A 91 -22.25 4.97 -22.84
N ILE A 92 -21.05 4.38 -22.77
CA ILE A 92 -20.18 4.21 -23.92
C ILE A 92 -20.81 3.12 -24.81
N ARG A 93 -21.62 3.54 -25.80
CA ARG A 93 -22.30 2.61 -26.71
C ARG A 93 -21.39 2.04 -27.80
N LYS A 94 -20.17 2.58 -27.98
CA LYS A 94 -19.16 2.07 -28.93
C LYS A 94 -17.75 2.28 -28.36
N CYS A 95 -17.17 1.23 -27.77
CA CYS A 95 -15.72 1.13 -27.61
C CYS A 95 -15.16 0.55 -28.91
N LYS A 96 -14.41 1.34 -29.68
CA LYS A 96 -13.56 0.79 -30.75
C LYS A 96 -12.26 0.37 -30.08
N ALA A 97 -12.21 -0.86 -29.57
CA ALA A 97 -10.96 -1.46 -29.12
C ALA A 97 -10.09 -1.66 -30.37
N VAL A 98 -9.06 -0.83 -30.54
CA VAL A 98 -8.00 -1.11 -31.50
C VAL A 98 -7.10 -2.12 -30.80
N PHE A 99 -7.33 -3.41 -31.07
CA PHE A 99 -6.30 -4.42 -30.85
C PHE A 99 -5.18 -4.12 -31.85
N LEU A 100 -3.98 -3.85 -31.33
CA LEU A 100 -2.76 -4.01 -32.12
C LEU A 100 -2.35 -5.48 -32.00
N ASP A 101 -2.18 -6.13 -33.15
CA ASP A 101 -1.51 -7.43 -33.31
C ASP A 101 0.01 -7.33 -33.02
#